data_AF-A0A6M8VL48-F1
#
_entry.id   AF-A0A6M8VL48-F1
#
_cell.length_a   1.000
_cell.length_b   1.000
_cell.length_c   1.000
_cell.angle_alpha   90.00
_cell.angle_beta   90.00
_cell.angle_gamma   90.00
#
_symmetry.space_group_name_H-M   'P 1'
#
loop_
_entity.id
_entity.type
_entity.pdbx_description
1 polymer ?
#
loop_
_entity_poly.entity_id
_entity_poly.type
_entity_poly.pdbx_seq_one_letter_code
_entity_poly.pdbx_strand_id
1 'polypeptide(L)'
;MTKKMPNKDECLYIYEMLDAGLINFTYIHPWADKLIGATEALPSWLCDLSTKKYQGDLIKALGEYVFSEPFEPVPADIEKFHVACLYLRYERHELSWATFLSETGKYLDGVNGGLDCETPYHYLNIVQDFNFSLDAEEQTKKQYLEDHELEPWIKLAKEKYKPFLDLKM
;
A
#
# COMPACT_ATOMS: atom_id res chain seq x y z
N MET A 1 24.49 -4.19 3.19
CA MET A 1 23.34 -5.11 3.08
C MET A 1 23.47 -5.88 1.78
N THR A 2 23.68 -7.18 1.86
CA THR A 2 23.60 -8.09 0.71
C THR A 2 22.21 -7.96 0.08
N LYS A 3 22.13 -7.35 -1.10
CA LYS A 3 20.88 -7.07 -1.81
C LYS A 3 20.36 -8.36 -2.43
N LYS A 4 19.64 -9.14 -1.64
CA LYS A 4 18.90 -10.30 -2.14
C LYS A 4 17.69 -9.79 -2.94
N MET A 5 17.40 -10.44 -4.07
CA MET A 5 16.16 -10.22 -4.81
C MET A 5 14.96 -10.39 -3.86
N PRO A 6 13.93 -9.52 -3.89
CA PRO A 6 12.70 -9.75 -3.13
C PRO A 6 12.09 -11.10 -3.52
N ASN A 7 11.58 -11.81 -2.53
CA ASN A 7 10.72 -12.96 -2.79
C ASN A 7 9.29 -12.47 -3.14
N LYS A 8 8.38 -13.39 -3.44
CA LYS A 8 6.99 -13.03 -3.80
C LYS A 8 6.26 -12.27 -2.68
N ASP A 9 6.44 -12.66 -1.42
CA ASP A 9 5.85 -11.93 -0.27
C ASP A 9 6.33 -10.48 -0.20
N GLU A 10 7.64 -10.23 -0.39
CA GLU A 10 8.17 -8.88 -0.46
C GLU A 10 7.62 -8.11 -1.67
N CYS A 11 7.43 -8.78 -2.81
CA CYS A 11 6.79 -8.17 -3.98
C CYS A 11 5.31 -7.87 -3.76
N LEU A 12 4.59 -8.65 -2.94
CA LEU A 12 3.20 -8.35 -2.53
C LEU A 12 3.13 -7.06 -1.72
N TYR A 13 4.02 -6.85 -0.74
CA TYR A 13 4.06 -5.58 -0.02
C TYR A 13 4.37 -4.39 -0.93
N ILE A 14 5.25 -4.56 -1.92
CA ILE A 14 5.55 -3.51 -2.91
C ILE A 14 4.33 -3.26 -3.81
N TYR A 15 3.62 -4.32 -4.19
CA TYR A 15 2.37 -4.23 -4.94
C TYR A 15 1.32 -3.41 -4.18
N GLU A 16 1.08 -3.72 -2.90
CA GLU A 16 0.13 -2.95 -2.07
C GLU A 16 0.56 -1.49 -1.89
N MET A 17 1.86 -1.21 -1.71
CA MET A 17 2.33 0.17 -1.65
C MET A 17 2.13 0.93 -2.97
N LEU A 18 2.22 0.24 -4.11
CA LEU A 18 1.90 0.81 -5.43
C LEU A 18 0.39 1.02 -5.57
N ASP A 19 -0.42 0.02 -5.25
CA ASP A 19 -1.87 0.11 -5.40
C ASP A 19 -2.47 1.20 -4.50
N ALA A 20 -2.02 1.28 -3.25
CA ALA A 20 -2.37 2.36 -2.33
C ALA A 20 -1.78 3.74 -2.72
N GLY A 21 -0.90 3.80 -3.73
CA GLY A 21 -0.24 5.02 -4.19
C GLY A 21 0.81 5.59 -3.23
N LEU A 22 1.24 4.83 -2.22
CA LEU A 22 2.29 5.25 -1.26
C LEU A 22 3.65 5.39 -1.96
N ILE A 23 3.90 4.52 -2.95
CA ILE A 23 5.03 4.61 -3.87
C ILE A 23 4.54 4.72 -5.32
N ASN A 24 5.39 5.25 -6.18
CA ASN A 24 5.14 5.45 -7.60
C ASN A 24 6.45 5.31 -8.38
N PHE A 25 6.43 5.59 -9.69
CA PHE A 25 7.61 5.45 -10.55
C PHE A 25 8.86 6.18 -10.02
N THR A 26 8.71 7.32 -9.31
CA THR A 26 9.85 8.08 -8.75
C THR A 26 10.59 7.30 -7.66
N TYR A 27 9.94 6.33 -7.04
CA TYR A 27 10.54 5.42 -6.06
C TYR A 27 10.96 4.09 -6.69
N ILE A 28 10.13 3.57 -7.60
CA ILE A 28 10.36 2.28 -8.24
C ILE A 28 11.57 2.29 -9.17
N HIS A 29 11.79 3.34 -9.96
CA HIS A 29 12.91 3.37 -10.91
C HIS A 29 14.27 3.28 -10.22
N PRO A 30 14.61 4.14 -9.22
CA PRO A 30 15.88 4.00 -8.50
C PRO A 30 16.02 2.66 -7.77
N TRP A 31 14.91 2.12 -7.25
CA TRP A 31 14.89 0.82 -6.60
C TRP A 31 15.19 -0.31 -7.59
N ALA A 32 14.55 -0.30 -8.76
CA ALA A 32 14.74 -1.30 -9.80
C ALA A 32 16.15 -1.23 -10.38
N ASP A 33 16.67 -0.04 -10.70
CA ASP A 33 18.04 0.17 -11.19
C ASP A 33 19.07 -0.39 -10.21
N LYS A 34 18.86 -0.15 -8.91
CA LYS A 34 19.73 -0.65 -7.84
C LYS A 34 19.75 -2.18 -7.74
N LEU A 35 18.63 -2.85 -8.04
CA LEU A 35 18.52 -4.31 -8.05
C LEU A 35 19.09 -4.90 -9.35
N ILE A 36 18.80 -4.28 -10.49
CA ILE A 36 19.33 -4.63 -11.81
C ILE A 36 20.86 -4.62 -11.78
N GLY A 37 21.47 -3.56 -11.25
CA GLY A 37 22.94 -3.47 -11.14
C GLY A 37 23.57 -4.43 -10.13
N ALA A 38 22.77 -5.16 -9.33
CA ALA A 38 23.24 -6.08 -8.31
C ALA A 38 22.97 -7.57 -8.65
N THR A 39 22.23 -7.85 -9.72
CA THR A 39 21.89 -9.22 -10.13
C THR A 39 22.60 -9.60 -11.43
N GLU A 40 23.14 -10.81 -11.50
CA GLU A 40 23.73 -11.34 -12.72
C GLU A 40 22.66 -11.87 -13.69
N ALA A 41 21.54 -12.36 -13.14
CA ALA A 41 20.38 -12.82 -13.91
C ALA A 41 19.21 -11.87 -13.67
N LEU A 42 18.77 -11.18 -14.72
CA LEU A 42 17.71 -10.19 -14.66
C LEU A 42 16.34 -10.85 -14.82
N PRO A 43 15.47 -10.83 -13.80
CA PRO A 43 14.09 -11.30 -13.94
C PRO A 43 13.33 -10.39 -14.90
N SER A 44 12.52 -10.97 -15.79
CA SER A 44 11.73 -10.21 -16.76
C SER A 44 10.82 -9.17 -16.10
N TRP A 45 10.16 -9.54 -15.00
CA TRP A 45 9.27 -8.65 -14.25
C TRP A 45 9.97 -7.37 -13.78
N LEU A 46 11.25 -7.47 -13.41
CA LEU A 46 12.03 -6.32 -12.93
C LEU A 46 12.40 -5.38 -14.08
N CYS A 47 12.69 -5.94 -15.25
CA CYS A 47 12.91 -5.18 -16.48
C CYS A 47 11.63 -4.49 -16.95
N ASP A 48 10.49 -5.17 -16.89
CA ASP A 48 9.21 -4.55 -17.25
C ASP A 48 8.91 -3.39 -16.31
N LEU A 49 9.03 -3.61 -15.01
CA LEU A 49 8.76 -2.61 -13.98
C LEU A 49 9.66 -1.37 -14.10
N SER A 50 10.94 -1.53 -14.43
CA SER A 50 11.88 -0.40 -14.56
C SER A 50 11.58 0.52 -15.74
N THR A 51 10.75 0.09 -16.70
CA THR A 51 10.41 0.89 -17.89
C THR A 51 9.08 1.62 -17.79
N LYS A 52 8.19 1.24 -16.86
CA LYS A 52 6.84 1.83 -16.75
C LYS A 52 6.86 3.10 -15.91
N LYS A 53 6.13 4.13 -16.36
CA LYS A 53 5.96 5.40 -15.62
C LYS A 53 4.56 5.59 -15.06
N TYR A 54 3.56 4.99 -15.72
CA TYR A 54 2.17 5.12 -15.32
C TYR A 54 1.86 4.16 -14.17
N GLN A 55 1.11 4.62 -13.17
CA GLN A 55 0.83 3.86 -11.96
C GLN A 55 0.12 2.52 -12.26
N GLY A 56 -0.91 2.55 -13.11
CA GLY A 56 -1.63 1.34 -13.49
C GLY A 56 -0.76 0.32 -14.22
N ASP A 57 0.23 0.78 -15.00
CA ASP A 57 1.16 -0.11 -15.68
C ASP A 57 2.16 -0.74 -14.71
N LEU A 58 2.59 0.00 -13.67
CA LEU A 58 3.46 -0.52 -12.61
C LEU A 58 2.75 -1.60 -11.80
N ILE A 59 1.51 -1.32 -11.37
CA ILE A 59 0.66 -2.26 -10.63
C ILE A 59 0.45 -3.52 -11.48
N LYS A 60 0.07 -3.36 -12.76
CA LYS A 60 -0.13 -4.48 -13.67
C LYS A 60 1.13 -5.32 -13.86
N ALA A 61 2.28 -4.70 -14.14
CA ALA A 61 3.53 -5.42 -14.37
C ALA A 61 3.98 -6.23 -13.15
N LEU A 62 3.86 -5.65 -11.94
CA LEU A 62 4.20 -6.38 -10.72
C LEU A 62 3.15 -7.44 -10.38
N GLY A 63 1.87 -7.14 -10.60
CA GLY A 63 0.76 -8.07 -10.38
C GLY A 63 0.86 -9.33 -11.25
N GLU A 64 1.26 -9.20 -12.52
CA GLU A 64 1.50 -10.35 -13.41
C GLU A 64 2.56 -11.31 -12.86
N TYR A 65 3.55 -10.80 -12.12
CA TYR A 65 4.55 -11.63 -11.44
C TYR A 65 4.04 -12.20 -10.11
N VAL A 66 3.46 -11.34 -9.28
CA VAL A 66 2.97 -11.68 -7.94
C VAL A 66 1.86 -12.74 -8.00
N PHE A 67 0.94 -12.62 -8.96
CA PHE A 67 -0.18 -13.54 -9.16
C PHE A 67 0.05 -14.51 -10.33
N SER A 68 1.31 -14.77 -10.68
CA SER A 68 1.69 -15.65 -11.79
C SER A 68 1.29 -17.13 -11.57
N GLU A 69 1.18 -17.55 -10.32
CA GLU A 69 0.83 -18.92 -9.95
C GLU A 69 -0.51 -18.97 -9.21
N PRO A 70 -1.40 -19.91 -9.56
CA PRO A 70 -2.67 -20.05 -8.85
C PRO A 70 -2.44 -20.63 -7.45
N PHE A 71 -3.28 -20.22 -6.49
CA PHE A 71 -3.30 -20.73 -5.11
C PHE A 71 -2.03 -20.47 -4.28
N GLU A 72 -1.22 -19.47 -4.64
CA GLU A 72 -0.14 -19.05 -3.76
C GLU A 72 -0.69 -18.42 -2.47
N PRO A 73 -0.08 -18.74 -1.32
CA PRO A 73 -0.47 -18.14 -0.06
C PRO A 73 -0.12 -16.65 -0.09
N VAL A 74 -1.14 -15.82 0.11
CA VAL A 74 -0.96 -14.38 0.35
C VAL A 74 -0.64 -14.21 1.84
N PRO A 75 0.25 -13.27 2.24
CA PRO A 75 0.43 -12.91 3.64
C PRO A 75 -0.92 -12.67 4.31
N ALA A 76 -1.10 -13.22 5.50
CA ALA A 76 -2.32 -13.00 6.28
C ALA A 76 -2.53 -11.49 6.50
N ASP A 77 -3.79 -11.06 6.45
CA ASP A 77 -4.21 -9.67 6.70
C ASP A 77 -3.51 -8.62 5.79
N ILE A 78 -3.15 -9.00 4.55
CA ILE A 78 -2.51 -8.08 3.58
C ILE A 78 -3.36 -6.82 3.34
N GLU A 79 -4.68 -6.92 3.47
CA GLU A 79 -5.59 -5.78 3.37
C GLU A 79 -5.32 -4.74 4.45
N LYS A 80 -4.95 -5.16 5.67
CA LYS A 80 -4.59 -4.23 6.75
C LYS A 80 -3.30 -3.49 6.41
N PHE A 81 -2.36 -4.13 5.72
CA PHE A 81 -1.17 -3.47 5.20
C PHE A 81 -1.51 -2.41 4.14
N HIS A 82 -2.44 -2.69 3.22
CA HIS A 82 -2.91 -1.70 2.25
C HIS A 82 -3.54 -0.50 2.95
N VAL A 83 -4.45 -0.74 3.90
CA VAL A 83 -5.09 0.31 4.70
C VAL A 83 -4.03 1.13 5.45
N ALA A 84 -3.01 0.49 6.02
CA ALA A 84 -1.89 1.18 6.63
C ALA A 84 -1.11 2.06 5.63
N CYS A 85 -0.93 1.64 4.38
CA CYS A 85 -0.31 2.47 3.34
C CYS A 85 -1.14 3.72 3.02
N LEU A 86 -2.47 3.59 2.91
CA LEU A 86 -3.38 4.73 2.77
C LEU A 86 -3.30 5.66 4.00
N TYR A 87 -3.21 5.10 5.20
CA TYR A 87 -3.06 5.88 6.43
C TYR A 87 -1.77 6.70 6.44
N LEU A 88 -0.65 6.14 5.98
CA LEU A 88 0.61 6.88 5.84
C LEU A 88 0.51 8.06 4.86
N ARG A 89 -0.32 7.95 3.81
CA ARG A 89 -0.58 9.06 2.89
C ARG A 89 -1.44 10.14 3.55
N TYR A 90 -2.44 9.75 4.35
CA TYR A 90 -3.21 10.67 5.19
C TYR A 90 -2.31 11.43 6.18
N GLU A 91 -1.42 10.74 6.90
CA GLU A 91 -0.45 11.38 7.83
C GLU A 91 0.50 12.36 7.13
N ARG A 92 0.76 12.14 5.83
CA ARG A 92 1.55 13.04 4.99
C ARG A 92 0.73 14.17 4.36
N HIS A 93 -0.54 14.29 4.70
CA HIS A 93 -1.50 15.23 4.15
C HIS A 93 -1.72 15.10 2.62
N GLU A 94 -1.47 13.91 2.08
CA GLU A 94 -1.75 13.61 0.66
C GLU A 94 -3.21 13.21 0.44
N LEU A 95 -3.89 12.80 1.51
CA LEU A 95 -5.30 12.46 1.57
C LEU A 95 -5.95 13.25 2.71
N SER A 96 -7.21 13.63 2.55
CA SER A 96 -8.06 13.98 3.69
C SER A 96 -8.53 12.69 4.39
N TRP A 97 -9.03 12.80 5.62
CA TRP A 97 -9.62 11.65 6.32
C TRP A 97 -10.81 11.06 5.55
N ALA A 98 -11.64 11.90 4.93
CA ALA A 98 -12.75 11.45 4.10
C ALA A 98 -12.27 10.66 2.87
N THR A 99 -11.21 11.12 2.21
CA THR A 99 -10.62 10.39 1.07
C THR A 99 -9.98 9.08 1.53
N PHE A 100 -9.30 9.06 2.68
CA PHE A 100 -8.78 7.83 3.27
C PHE A 100 -9.88 6.78 3.49
N LEU A 101 -10.99 7.16 4.12
CA LEU A 101 -12.11 6.25 4.38
C LEU A 101 -12.76 5.75 3.07
N SER A 102 -12.96 6.66 2.10
CA SER A 102 -13.55 6.31 0.81
C SER A 102 -12.69 5.34 0.00
N GLU A 103 -11.38 5.57 -0.09
CA GLU A 103 -10.47 4.68 -0.82
C GLU A 103 -10.29 3.35 -0.09
N THR A 104 -10.30 3.37 1.25
CA THR A 104 -10.25 2.15 2.05
C THR A 104 -11.48 1.27 1.82
N GLY A 105 -12.70 1.83 1.90
CA GLY A 105 -13.93 1.08 1.63
C GLY A 105 -13.94 0.49 0.22
N LYS A 106 -13.49 1.26 -0.78
CA LYS A 106 -13.41 0.82 -2.17
C LYS A 106 -12.41 -0.32 -2.37
N TYR A 107 -11.25 -0.26 -1.72
CA TYR A 107 -10.28 -1.34 -1.76
C TYR A 107 -10.84 -2.60 -1.09
N LEU A 108 -11.41 -2.47 0.11
CA LEU A 108 -11.98 -3.58 0.87
C LEU A 108 -13.13 -4.27 0.14
N ASP A 109 -13.96 -3.54 -0.61
CA ASP A 109 -15.02 -4.12 -1.44
C ASP A 109 -14.46 -5.00 -2.59
N GLY A 110 -13.25 -4.68 -3.05
CA GLY A 110 -12.56 -5.43 -4.10
C GLY A 110 -11.77 -6.65 -3.63
N VAL A 111 -11.57 -6.81 -2.31
CA VAL A 111 -10.77 -7.90 -1.75
C VAL A 111 -11.59 -8.76 -0.79
N ASN A 112 -11.35 -10.06 -0.78
CA ASN A 112 -11.96 -10.97 0.19
C ASN A 112 -11.07 -11.06 1.44
N GLY A 113 -11.08 -9.99 2.25
CA GLY A 113 -10.26 -9.84 3.46
C GLY A 113 -11.03 -10.04 4.77
N GLY A 114 -10.33 -9.88 5.91
CA GLY A 114 -10.94 -9.97 7.24
C GLY A 114 -11.62 -8.67 7.70
N LEU A 115 -11.39 -7.55 7.00
CA LEU A 115 -12.02 -6.27 7.27
C LEU A 115 -13.30 -6.08 6.45
N ASP A 116 -14.34 -5.57 7.09
CA ASP A 116 -15.62 -5.28 6.46
C ASP A 116 -15.55 -3.98 5.62
N CYS A 117 -15.93 -4.07 4.34
CA CYS A 117 -15.92 -2.94 3.41
C CYS A 117 -16.96 -1.86 3.75
N GLU A 118 -18.02 -2.20 4.50
CA GLU A 118 -19.03 -1.22 4.94
C GLU A 118 -18.51 -0.32 6.08
N THR A 119 -17.54 -0.82 6.85
CA THR A 119 -17.07 -0.14 8.05
C THR A 119 -16.42 1.23 7.74
N PRO A 120 -15.51 1.40 6.77
CA PRO A 120 -14.99 2.73 6.41
C PRO A 120 -16.08 3.71 5.96
N TYR A 121 -17.11 3.23 5.25
CA TYR A 121 -18.24 4.06 4.83
C TYR A 121 -19.11 4.49 6.02
N HIS A 122 -19.22 3.65 7.05
CA HIS A 122 -19.88 4.04 8.30
C HIS A 122 -19.20 5.25 8.95
N TYR A 123 -17.87 5.23 9.13
CA TYR A 123 -17.15 6.39 9.68
C TYR A 123 -17.22 7.60 8.74
N LEU A 124 -17.24 7.38 7.42
CA LEU A 124 -17.37 8.46 6.45
C LEU A 124 -18.71 9.19 6.62
N ASN A 125 -19.80 8.45 6.83
CA ASN A 125 -21.11 9.03 7.10
C ASN A 125 -21.10 9.86 8.40
N ILE A 126 -20.46 9.40 9.47
CA ILE A 126 -20.30 10.17 10.71
C ILE A 126 -19.60 11.50 10.43
N VAL A 127 -18.46 11.47 9.74
CA VAL A 127 -17.71 12.70 9.41
C VAL A 127 -18.55 13.66 8.56
N GLN A 128 -19.33 13.13 7.62
CA GLN A 128 -20.25 13.92 6.79
C GLN A 128 -21.38 14.56 7.61
N ASP A 129 -21.99 13.82 8.54
CA ASP A 129 -23.07 14.32 9.41
C ASP A 129 -22.62 15.49 10.28
N PHE A 130 -21.33 15.50 10.66
CA PHE A 130 -20.71 16.60 11.40
C PHE A 130 -20.04 17.66 10.49
N ASN A 131 -20.38 17.69 9.20
CA ASN A 131 -19.85 18.63 8.20
C ASN A 131 -18.32 18.68 8.15
N PHE A 132 -17.66 17.53 8.26
CA PHE A 132 -16.20 17.41 8.22
C PHE A 132 -15.50 18.22 9.32
N SER A 133 -16.09 18.29 10.52
CA SER A 133 -15.46 18.95 11.66
C SER A 133 -14.19 18.22 12.11
N LEU A 134 -13.21 18.97 12.63
CA LEU A 134 -11.97 18.40 13.15
C LEU A 134 -12.23 17.44 14.33
N ASP A 135 -13.18 17.77 15.20
CA ASP A 135 -13.55 16.92 16.34
C ASP A 135 -14.08 15.55 15.87
N ALA A 136 -14.92 15.53 14.82
CA ALA A 136 -15.43 14.29 14.25
C ALA A 136 -14.33 13.48 13.56
N GLU A 137 -13.41 14.15 12.84
CA GLU A 137 -12.23 13.49 12.28
C GLU A 137 -11.34 12.87 13.36
N GLU A 138 -10.99 13.61 14.42
CA GLU A 138 -10.16 13.10 15.52
C GLU A 138 -10.81 11.91 16.23
N GLN A 139 -12.11 12.00 16.49
CA GLN A 139 -12.86 10.93 17.13
C GLN A 139 -12.92 9.67 16.25
N THR A 140 -13.35 9.82 15.00
CA THR A 140 -13.50 8.68 14.08
C THR A 140 -12.16 8.05 13.73
N LYS A 141 -11.09 8.85 13.59
CA LYS A 141 -9.73 8.36 13.41
C LYS A 141 -9.29 7.48 14.57
N LYS A 142 -9.43 7.96 15.80
CA LYS A 142 -9.03 7.19 16.98
C LYS A 142 -9.76 5.85 17.04
N GLN A 143 -11.08 5.87 16.90
CA GLN A 143 -11.91 4.68 16.92
C GLN A 143 -11.54 3.71 15.79
N TYR A 144 -11.42 4.20 14.55
CA TYR A 144 -11.07 3.38 13.40
C TYR A 144 -9.74 2.64 13.59
N LEU A 145 -8.70 3.32 14.09
CA LEU A 145 -7.40 2.70 14.34
C LEU A 145 -7.45 1.63 15.44
N GLU A 146 -8.24 1.87 16.49
CA GLU A 146 -8.44 0.94 17.60
C GLU A 146 -9.24 -0.30 17.16
N ASP A 147 -10.38 -0.09 16.49
CA ASP A 147 -11.33 -1.14 16.09
C ASP A 147 -10.73 -2.11 15.05
N HIS A 148 -9.74 -1.65 14.26
CA HIS A 148 -9.12 -2.44 13.19
C HIS A 148 -7.70 -2.92 13.54
N GLU A 149 -7.21 -2.60 14.74
CA GLU A 149 -5.85 -2.93 15.21
C GLU A 149 -4.76 -2.55 14.19
N LEU A 150 -4.81 -1.33 13.65
CA LEU A 150 -3.95 -0.92 12.52
C LEU A 150 -2.51 -0.57 12.91
N GLU A 151 -2.22 -0.32 14.18
CA GLU A 151 -0.90 0.14 14.63
C GLU A 151 0.27 -0.79 14.22
N PRO A 152 0.18 -2.13 14.37
CA PRO A 152 1.23 -3.04 13.90
C PRO A 152 1.46 -2.94 12.39
N TRP A 153 0.39 -2.74 11.62
CA TRP A 153 0.43 -2.63 10.16
C TRP A 153 1.00 -1.29 9.70
N ILE A 154 0.68 -0.20 10.40
CA ILE A 154 1.29 1.12 10.19
C ILE A 154 2.80 1.05 10.44
N LYS A 155 3.23 0.37 11.50
CA LYS A 155 4.65 0.15 11.77
C LYS A 155 5.31 -0.66 10.65
N LEU A 156 4.70 -1.76 10.23
CA LEU A 156 5.21 -2.58 9.13
C LEU A 156 5.30 -1.78 7.82
N ALA A 157 4.27 -1.01 7.47
CA ALA A 157 4.26 -0.15 6.29
C ALA A 157 5.39 0.88 6.33
N LYS A 158 5.65 1.52 7.48
CA LYS A 158 6.81 2.42 7.67
C LYS A 158 8.14 1.70 7.43
N GLU A 159 8.29 0.49 7.98
CA GLU A 159 9.51 -0.32 7.82
C GLU A 159 9.73 -0.73 6.36
N LYS A 160 8.67 -1.16 5.66
CA LYS A 160 8.72 -1.54 4.22
C LYS A 160 8.91 -0.35 3.29
N TYR A 161 8.41 0.82 3.68
CA TYR A 161 8.53 2.05 2.88
C TYR A 161 9.92 2.69 3.01
N LYS A 162 10.59 2.54 4.16
CA LYS A 162 11.90 3.15 4.45
C LYS A 162 12.96 2.96 3.35
N PRO A 163 13.17 1.77 2.77
CA PRO A 163 14.17 1.58 1.72
C PRO A 163 13.93 2.45 0.47
N PHE A 164 12.68 2.85 0.20
CA PHE A 164 12.33 3.71 -0.92
C PHE A 164 12.59 5.19 -0.61
N LEU A 165 12.46 5.60 0.66
CA LEU A 165 12.81 6.94 1.13
C LEU A 165 14.33 7.17 1.04
N ASP A 166 15.11 6.19 1.47
CA ASP A 166 16.58 6.24 1.47
C ASP A 166 17.18 6.32 0.05
N LEU A 167 16.37 6.08 -0.99
CA LEU A 167 16.77 6.16 -2.41
C LEU A 167 16.48 7.51 -3.07
N LYS A 168 15.68 8.36 -2.43
CA LYS A 168 15.42 9.74 -2.89
C LYS A 168 16.47 10.74 -2.40
N MET A 169 17.32 10.34 -1.45
CA MET A 169 18.45 11.11 -0.94
C MET A 169 19.72 10.85 -1.76
#